data_AF-A0A917U4E2-F1
#
_entry.id   AF-A0A917U4E2-F1
#
_cell.length_a   1.000
_cell.length_b   1.000
_cell.length_c   1.000
_cell.angle_alpha   90.00
_cell.angle_beta   90.00
_cell.angle_gamma   90.00
#
_symmetry.space_group_name_H-M   'P 1'
#
loop_
_entity.id
_entity.type
_entity.pdbx_description
1 polymer ?
#
loop_
_entity_poly.entity_id
_entity_poly.type
_entity_poly.pdbx_seq_one_letter_code
_entity_poly.pdbx_strand_id
1 'polypeptide(L)'
;MAYVFIRPASDRDEYVIWDTEFEHFAAYGDRAEIAKDMEAIHPVGPPVEPRLRRADKTGSSAMGGWRFGQWHHGALIYEQRGYLPRRHLYRAAALQIEGRHAEVWDLLEPLEDGMEVRRG
;
A
#
# COMPACT_ATOMS: atom_id res chain seq x y z
N MET A 1 -14.62 -2.48 -7.11
CA MET A 1 -13.17 -2.47 -6.90
C MET A 1 -12.68 -1.10 -6.44
N ALA A 2 -12.13 -1.03 -5.22
CA ALA A 2 -11.59 0.19 -4.66
C ALA A 2 -10.06 0.08 -4.60
N TYR A 3 -9.38 0.93 -5.36
CA TYR A 3 -7.92 1.00 -5.38
C TYR A 3 -7.43 2.21 -4.60
N VAL A 4 -6.28 2.06 -3.95
CA VAL A 4 -5.62 3.15 -3.22
C VAL A 4 -4.18 3.27 -3.68
N PHE A 5 -3.75 4.49 -4.00
CA PHE A 5 -2.34 4.82 -4.16
C PHE A 5 -1.73 4.97 -2.77
N ILE A 6 -0.59 4.34 -2.53
CA ILE A 6 0.17 4.49 -1.29
C ILE A 6 1.61 4.84 -1.66
N ARG A 7 2.16 5.88 -1.03
CA ARG A 7 3.58 6.25 -1.18
C ARG A 7 4.43 5.59 -0.08
N PRO A 8 5.40 4.72 -0.39
CA PRO A 8 6.24 4.09 0.63
C PRO A 8 7.05 5.11 1.45
N ALA A 9 7.54 6.18 0.83
CA ALA A 9 8.29 7.25 1.47
C ALA A 9 7.89 8.63 0.93
N SER A 10 8.09 9.69 1.73
CA SER A 10 7.73 11.06 1.36
C SER A 10 8.75 11.73 0.43
N ASP A 11 9.98 11.24 0.42
CA ASP A 11 11.15 11.79 -0.27
C ASP A 11 11.52 11.04 -1.57
N ARG A 12 10.77 9.99 -1.94
CA ARG A 12 11.01 9.18 -3.14
C ARG A 12 9.79 9.18 -4.06
N ASP A 13 10.03 9.16 -5.36
CA ASP A 13 8.97 9.03 -6.37
C ASP A 13 8.59 7.56 -6.56
N GLU A 14 8.06 6.97 -5.49
CA GLU A 14 7.65 5.57 -5.42
C GLU A 14 6.18 5.50 -5.00
N TYR A 15 5.40 4.69 -5.71
CA TYR A 15 4.01 4.43 -5.42
C TYR A 15 3.69 2.95 -5.58
N VAL A 16 2.66 2.52 -4.87
CA VAL A 16 2.01 1.23 -5.09
C VAL A 16 0.51 1.43 -5.24
N ILE A 17 -0.13 0.59 -6.05
CA ILE A 17 -1.58 0.45 -6.10
C ILE A 17 -1.96 -0.74 -5.21
N TRP A 18 -2.72 -0.48 -4.17
CA TRP A 18 -3.32 -1.51 -3.32
C TRP A 18 -4.76 -1.75 -3.73
N ASP A 19 -5.10 -3.00 -4.05
CA ASP A 19 -6.47 -3.46 -4.19
C ASP A 19 -7.04 -3.75 -2.79
N THR A 20 -8.07 -3.00 -2.41
CA THR A 20 -8.60 -3.09 -1.05
C THR A 20 -9.69 -4.16 -0.92
N GLU A 21 -10.15 -4.71 -2.04
CA GLU A 21 -11.14 -5.77 -2.11
C GLU A 21 -10.45 -7.13 -2.03
N PHE A 22 -9.32 -7.28 -2.71
CA PHE A 22 -8.54 -8.52 -2.74
C PHE A 22 -7.25 -8.49 -1.91
N GLU A 23 -6.99 -7.39 -1.21
CA GLU A 23 -5.86 -7.20 -0.29
C GLU A 23 -4.49 -7.54 -0.90
N HIS A 24 -4.23 -7.05 -2.12
CA HIS A 24 -2.96 -7.29 -2.82
C HIS A 24 -2.44 -6.06 -3.57
N PHE A 25 -1.16 -6.09 -3.96
CA PHE A 25 -0.58 -5.09 -4.87
C PHE A 25 -1.00 -5.32 -6.32
N ALA A 26 -1.59 -4.30 -6.96
CA ALA A 26 -1.99 -4.34 -8.36
C ALA A 26 -0.91 -3.77 -9.30
N ALA A 27 -0.11 -2.81 -8.81
CA ALA A 27 1.01 -2.21 -9.53
C ALA A 27 1.99 -1.54 -8.54
N TYR A 28 3.21 -1.28 -9.02
CA TYR A 28 4.20 -0.41 -8.38
C TYR A 28 4.98 0.35 -9.44
N GLY A 29 5.50 1.52 -9.10
CA GLY A 29 6.30 2.32 -10.03
C GLY A 29 6.44 3.77 -9.58
N ASP A 30 6.97 4.58 -10.47
CA ASP A 30 6.98 6.03 -10.32
C ASP A 30 5.58 6.64 -10.54
N ARG A 31 5.48 7.97 -10.45
CA ARG A 31 4.19 8.66 -10.64
C ARG A 31 3.58 8.40 -12.01
N ALA A 32 4.38 8.45 -13.07
CA ALA A 32 3.92 8.34 -14.44
C ALA A 32 3.49 6.91 -14.77
N GLU A 33 4.27 5.92 -14.31
CA GLU A 33 3.97 4.49 -14.43
C GLU A 33 2.67 4.15 -13.70
N ILE A 34 2.53 4.53 -12.43
CA ILE A 34 1.32 4.24 -11.65
C ILE A 34 0.08 4.96 -12.19
N ALA A 35 0.24 6.16 -12.77
CA ALA A 35 -0.87 6.83 -13.41
C ALA A 35 -1.40 6.02 -14.60
N LYS A 36 -0.49 5.56 -15.48
CA LYS A 36 -0.82 4.74 -16.64
C LYS A 36 -1.42 3.39 -16.22
N ASP A 37 -0.84 2.73 -15.22
CA ASP A 37 -1.33 1.44 -14.74
C ASP A 37 -2.73 1.56 -14.14
N MET A 38 -3.00 2.62 -13.37
CA MET A 38 -4.35 2.85 -12.83
C MET A 38 -5.39 3.05 -13.93
N GLU A 39 -5.06 3.78 -15.01
CA GLU A 39 -5.96 3.96 -16.15
C GLU A 39 -6.26 2.63 -16.85
N ALA A 40 -5.26 1.73 -16.94
CA ALA A 40 -5.44 0.40 -17.50
C ALA A 40 -6.28 -0.52 -16.59
N ILE A 41 -6.03 -0.49 -15.28
CA ILE A 41 -6.68 -1.34 -14.29
C ILE A 41 -8.14 -0.90 -14.03
N HIS A 42 -8.42 0.40 -14.08
CA HIS A 42 -9.72 0.95 -13.71
C HIS A 42 -10.13 2.12 -14.63
N PRO A 43 -10.46 1.82 -15.91
CA PRO A 43 -10.66 2.83 -16.95
C PRO A 43 -11.87 3.74 -16.73
N VAL A 44 -12.85 3.30 -15.93
CA VAL A 44 -14.06 4.09 -15.58
C VAL A 44 -13.97 4.70 -14.17
N GLY A 45 -12.75 4.77 -13.61
CA GLY A 45 -12.50 5.22 -12.25
C GLY A 45 -12.55 6.72 -12.02
N PRO A 46 -12.45 7.14 -10.75
CA PRO A 46 -12.23 8.55 -10.43
C PRO A 46 -10.91 9.03 -11.02
N PRO A 47 -10.78 10.34 -11.35
CA PRO A 47 -9.57 10.89 -11.93
C PRO A 47 -8.31 10.56 -11.13
N VAL A 48 -7.29 10.07 -11.83
CA VAL A 48 -6.03 9.58 -11.26
C VAL A 48 -5.23 10.70 -10.59
N GLU A 49 -5.02 11.79 -11.30
CA GLU A 49 -4.11 12.86 -10.89
C GLU A 49 -4.52 13.56 -9.57
N PRO A 50 -5.80 13.88 -9.30
CA PRO A 50 -6.24 14.33 -7.97
C PRO A 50 -5.98 13.31 -6.84
N ARG A 51 -6.04 12.00 -7.13
CA ARG A 51 -5.78 10.95 -6.14
C ARG A 51 -4.27 10.83 -5.87
N LEU A 52 -3.42 10.96 -6.88
CA LEU A 52 -1.97 11.01 -6.72
C LEU A 52 -1.53 12.23 -5.90
N ARG A 53 -2.04 13.43 -6.20
CA ARG A 53 -1.76 14.63 -5.38
C ARG A 53 -2.17 14.47 -3.92
N ARG A 54 -3.25 13.71 -3.66
CA ARG A 54 -3.61 13.38 -2.28
C ARG A 54 -2.57 12.45 -1.66
N ALA A 55 -2.17 11.39 -2.36
CA ALA A 55 -1.12 10.49 -1.89
C ALA A 55 0.20 11.21 -1.60
N ASP A 56 0.57 12.23 -2.38
CA ASP A 56 1.72 13.08 -2.08
C ASP A 56 1.61 13.78 -0.72
N LYS A 57 0.44 14.35 -0.46
CA LYS A 57 0.20 15.13 0.75
C LYS A 57 0.06 14.24 1.98
N THR A 58 -0.63 13.10 1.86
CA THR A 58 -1.08 12.31 3.02
C THR A 58 -0.51 10.89 3.08
N GLY A 59 0.26 10.46 2.08
CA GLY A 59 0.84 9.13 1.97
C GLY A 59 -0.09 8.10 1.34
N SER A 60 -1.37 8.44 1.19
CA SER A 60 -2.38 7.58 0.60
C SER A 60 -3.49 8.39 -0.04
N SER A 61 -4.12 7.84 -1.09
CA SER A 61 -5.27 8.45 -1.75
C SER A 61 -6.63 8.17 -1.07
N ALA A 62 -6.66 7.43 0.05
CA ALA A 62 -7.89 7.09 0.79
C ALA A 62 -8.74 8.33 1.16
N MET A 63 -10.07 8.16 1.21
CA MET A 63 -11.06 9.24 1.42
C MET A 63 -12.11 8.88 2.47
N GLY A 64 -12.88 9.87 2.94
CA GLY A 64 -14.13 9.63 3.67
C GLY A 64 -13.96 9.02 5.05
N GLY A 65 -13.13 9.61 5.91
CA GLY A 65 -12.83 9.11 7.25
C GLY A 65 -11.89 7.89 7.27
N TRP A 66 -11.78 7.19 6.14
CA TRP A 66 -10.85 6.08 5.97
C TRP A 66 -9.42 6.57 5.72
N ARG A 67 -8.49 6.20 6.60
CA ARG A 67 -7.11 6.70 6.65
C ARG A 67 -6.05 5.67 6.22
N PHE A 68 -6.48 4.55 5.63
CA PHE A 68 -5.60 3.45 5.24
C PHE A 68 -4.37 3.92 4.45
N GLY A 69 -3.18 3.51 4.88
CA GLY A 69 -1.92 3.82 4.21
C GLY A 69 -1.46 5.27 4.32
N GLN A 70 -2.10 6.13 5.13
CA GLN A 70 -1.61 7.49 5.35
C GLN A 70 -0.27 7.50 6.10
N TRP A 71 0.44 8.63 6.11
CA TRP A 71 1.81 8.73 6.67
C TRP A 71 1.97 8.24 8.11
N HIS A 72 0.94 8.36 8.94
CA HIS A 72 0.96 7.87 10.32
C HIS A 72 0.84 6.34 10.43
N HIS A 73 0.49 5.64 9.34
CA HIS A 73 0.52 4.19 9.27
C HIS A 73 1.95 3.74 8.97
N GLY A 74 2.63 3.26 10.02
CA GLY A 74 4.00 2.71 9.92
C GLY A 74 4.06 1.34 9.24
N ALA A 75 2.96 0.60 9.21
CA ALA A 75 2.84 -0.71 8.56
C ALA A 75 1.39 -0.99 8.12
N LEU A 76 1.22 -1.98 7.25
CA LEU A 76 -0.08 -2.53 6.82
C LEU A 76 -0.18 -4.00 7.25
N ILE A 77 -1.36 -4.49 7.61
CA ILE A 77 -1.54 -5.95 7.75
C ILE A 77 -1.54 -6.54 6.34
N TYR A 78 -0.74 -7.60 6.13
CA TYR A 78 -0.61 -8.28 4.85
C TYR A 78 -1.03 -9.75 4.99
N GLU A 79 -2.07 -10.15 4.26
CA GLU A 79 -2.63 -11.52 4.20
C GLU A 79 -2.87 -12.18 5.58
N GLN A 80 -3.12 -11.39 6.63
CA GLN A 80 -3.21 -11.86 8.02
C GLN A 80 -1.96 -12.63 8.52
N ARG A 81 -0.81 -12.47 7.86
CA ARG A 81 0.46 -13.14 8.21
C ARG A 81 1.38 -12.27 9.05
N GLY A 82 1.28 -10.96 8.91
CA GLY A 82 2.19 -10.02 9.56
C GLY A 82 1.90 -8.57 9.22
N TYR A 83 2.64 -7.68 9.86
CA TYR A 83 2.70 -6.28 9.54
C TYR A 83 3.78 -6.05 8.48
N LEU A 84 3.39 -5.56 7.31
CA LEU A 84 4.31 -5.12 6.26
C LEU A 84 4.72 -3.66 6.54
N PRO A 85 5.97 -3.38 6.93
CA PRO A 85 6.43 -2.03 7.23
C PRO A 85 6.36 -1.15 5.98
N ARG A 86 6.01 0.12 6.15
CA ARG A 86 5.83 1.07 5.05
C ARG A 86 7.04 1.15 4.12
N ARG A 87 8.24 1.12 4.70
CA ARG A 87 9.54 1.14 3.99
C ARG A 87 9.74 -0.05 3.04
N HIS A 88 8.99 -1.14 3.23
CA HIS A 88 9.08 -2.36 2.42
C HIS A 88 7.97 -2.47 1.37
N LEU A 89 6.99 -1.54 1.34
CA LEU A 89 5.84 -1.62 0.42
C LEU A 89 6.24 -1.73 -1.05
N TYR A 90 7.20 -0.92 -1.51
CA TYR A 90 7.65 -0.96 -2.91
C TYR A 90 8.26 -2.33 -3.27
N ARG A 91 9.16 -2.82 -2.40
CA ARG A 91 9.83 -4.11 -2.61
C ARG A 91 8.84 -5.27 -2.53
N ALA A 92 7.90 -5.23 -1.59
CA ALA A 92 6.85 -6.23 -1.45
C ALA A 92 5.94 -6.27 -2.69
N ALA A 93 5.55 -5.12 -3.23
CA ALA A 93 4.77 -5.04 -4.46
C ALA A 93 5.51 -5.66 -5.65
N ALA A 94 6.80 -5.35 -5.81
CA ALA A 94 7.63 -5.97 -6.85
C ALA A 94 7.70 -7.49 -6.71
N LEU A 95 8.02 -7.99 -5.52
CA LEU A 95 8.09 -9.43 -5.25
C LEU A 95 6.75 -10.14 -5.48
N GLN A 96 5.64 -9.55 -5.02
CA GLN A 96 4.31 -10.13 -5.19
C GLN A 96 3.92 -10.23 -6.66
N ILE A 97 4.15 -9.17 -7.46
CA ILE A 97 3.83 -9.16 -8.90
C ILE A 97 4.74 -10.12 -9.69
N GLU A 98 5.98 -10.33 -9.24
CA GLU A 98 6.89 -11.35 -9.78
C GLU A 98 6.51 -12.80 -9.36
N GLY A 99 5.46 -13.00 -8.55
CA GLY A 99 5.04 -14.30 -8.04
C GLY A 99 5.93 -14.85 -6.92
N ARG A 100 6.81 -14.02 -6.35
CA ARG A 100 7.80 -14.39 -5.31
C ARG A 100 7.22 -14.19 -3.91
N HIS A 101 6.05 -14.77 -3.66
CA HIS A 101 5.29 -14.57 -2.42
C HIS A 101 6.06 -14.94 -1.15
N ALA A 102 6.89 -15.98 -1.19
CA ALA A 102 7.69 -16.38 -0.04
C ALA A 102 8.64 -15.26 0.43
N GLU A 103 9.24 -14.52 -0.50
CA GLU A 103 10.14 -13.41 -0.18
C GLU A 103 9.39 -12.17 0.32
N VAL A 104 8.09 -12.04 0.03
CA VAL A 104 7.26 -11.00 0.64
C VAL A 104 7.13 -11.28 2.13
N TRP A 105 7.00 -12.55 2.53
CA TRP A 105 6.85 -12.93 3.94
C TRP A 105 8.10 -12.62 4.76
N ASP A 106 9.29 -12.68 4.15
CA ASP A 106 10.54 -12.29 4.80
C ASP A 106 10.61 -10.78 5.12
N LEU A 107 9.73 -9.96 4.53
CA LEU A 107 9.62 -8.51 4.80
C LEU A 107 8.63 -8.19 5.92
N LEU A 108 7.89 -9.19 6.43
CA LEU A 108 6.85 -8.97 7.43
C LEU A 108 7.45 -8.94 8.84
N GLU A 109 6.99 -7.98 9.63
CA GLU A 109 7.09 -8.03 11.08
C GLU A 109 5.97 -8.96 11.60
N PRO A 110 6.24 -9.84 12.57
CA PRO A 110 5.22 -10.77 13.07
C PRO A 110 4.03 -10.01 13.66
N LEU A 111 2.83 -10.58 13.55
CA LEU A 111 1.72 -10.13 14.39
C LEU A 111 2.14 -10.41 15.83
N GLU A 112 2.13 -9.40 16.70
CA GLU A 112 2.37 -9.66 18.12
C GLU A 112 1.29 -10.63 18.63
N ASP A 113 1.70 -11.85 18.97
CA ASP A 113 0.85 -12.79 19.70
C ASP A 113 0.55 -12.18 21.06
N GLY A 114 -0.65 -11.61 21.20
CA GLY A 114 -1.23 -11.17 22.47
C GLY A 114 -0.28 -10.34 23.34
N MET A 115 -0.33 -9.02 23.19
CA MET A 115 -0.02 -8.18 24.35
C MET A 115 -0.95 -8.60 25.49
N GLU A 116 -0.42 -9.39 26.43
CA GLU A 116 -0.93 -9.47 27.79
C GLU A 116 -1.31 -8.06 28.20
N VAL A 117 -2.59 -7.88 28.53
CA VAL A 117 -3.07 -6.71 29.25
C VAL A 117 -2.24 -6.64 30.53
N ARG A 118 -1.19 -5.82 30.52
CA ARG A 118 -0.52 -5.42 31.76
C ARG A 118 -1.55 -4.63 32.56
N ARG A 119 -2.21 -5.34 33.47
CA ARG A 119 -2.84 -4.74 34.64
C ARG A 119 -1.75 -3.98 35.38
N GLY A 120 -1.84 -2.66 35.32
CA GLY A 120 -1.25 -1.71 36.26
C GLY A 120 -2.37 -0.84 36.80
#